data_AF-Q9TEE8-F1
#
_entry.id   AF-Q9TEE8-F1
#
_cell.length_a   1.000
_cell.length_b   1.000
_cell.length_c   1.000
_cell.angle_alpha   90.00
_cell.angle_beta   90.00
_cell.angle_gamma   90.00
#
_symmetry.space_group_name_H-M   'P 1'
#
loop_
_entity.id
_entity.type
_entity.pdbx_description
1 polymer ?
#
loop_
_entity_poly.entity_id
_entity_poly.type
_entity_poly.pdbx_seq_one_letter_code
_entity_poly.pdbx_strand_id
1 'polypeptide(L)' 'LTGALSALLFTSGLVMWFHYNSTILLSLGLLTNILTMYQWWRDIIREGTYQGHHTPIVQKGLRYGMILFIVSEVFFFAG' A
#
# COMPACT_ATOMS: atom_id res chain seq x y z
N LEU A 1 9.75 5.15 1.23
CA LEU A 1 9.73 6.29 2.19
C LEU A 1 8.37 6.97 2.24
N THR A 2 7.84 7.43 1.11
CA THR A 2 6.54 8.14 1.03
C THR A 2 5.39 7.33 1.63
N GLY A 3 5.33 6.01 1.37
CA GLY A 3 4.31 5.12 1.97
C GLY A 3 4.41 4.96 3.50
N ALA A 4 5.62 5.01 4.06
CA ALA A 4 5.80 4.96 5.51
C ALA A 4 5.35 6.28 6.16
N LEU A 5 5.66 7.41 5.52
CA LEU A 5 5.19 8.73 5.97
C LEU A 5 3.67 8.86 5.82
N SER A 6 3.05 8.34 4.76
CA SER A 6 1.59 8.36 4.62
C SER A 6 0.90 7.51 5.68
N ALA A 7 1.47 6.36 6.07
CA ALA A 7 0.97 5.55 7.18
C ALA A 7 1.07 6.29 8.53
N LEU A 8 2.18 6.99 8.78
CA LEU A 8 2.34 7.84 9.98
C LEU A 8 1.30 8.96 10.01
N LEU A 9 1.10 9.67 8.89
CA LEU A 9 0.09 10.73 8.77
C LEU A 9 -1.33 10.19 8.93
N PHE A 10 -1.63 9.00 8.39
CA PHE A 10 -2.93 8.38 8.53
C PHE A 10 -3.24 8.00 9.99
N THR A 11 -2.32 7.31 10.67
CA THR A 11 -2.51 6.87 12.06
C THR A 11 -2.58 8.03 13.04
N SER A 12 -1.65 9.00 12.94
CA SER A 12 -1.73 10.24 13.73
C SER A 12 -2.96 11.09 13.36
N GLY A 13 -3.40 11.03 12.10
CA GLY A 13 -4.61 11.71 11.63
C GLY A 13 -5.89 11.16 12.24
N LEU A 14 -5.98 9.83 12.43
CA LEU A 14 -7.09 9.21 13.16
C LEU A 14 -7.11 9.67 14.63
N VAL A 15 -5.96 9.75 15.29
CA VAL A 15 -5.85 10.29 16.65
C VAL A 15 -6.33 11.74 16.70
N MET A 16 -5.91 12.57 15.75
CA MET A 16 -6.34 13.98 15.66
C MET A 16 -7.84 14.13 15.43
N TRP A 17 -8.43 13.23 14.62
CA TRP A 17 -9.86 13.24 14.39
C TRP A 17 -10.64 12.84 15.64
N PHE A 18 -10.27 11.75 16.31
CA PHE A 18 -11.01 11.25 17.46
C PHE A 18 -10.87 12.10 18.73
N HIS A 19 -9.72 12.73 18.95
CA HIS A 19 -9.47 13.51 20.18
C HIS A 19 -9.62 15.02 20.01
N TYR A 20 -9.39 15.54 18.80
CA TYR A 20 -9.35 16.98 18.54
C TYR A 20 -10.32 17.42 17.43
N ASN A 21 -11.16 16.50 16.92
CA ASN A 21 -12.15 16.75 15.86
C ASN A 21 -11.57 17.40 14.59
N SER A 22 -10.28 17.19 14.32
CA SER A 22 -9.59 17.75 13.15
C SER A 22 -9.25 16.66 12.15
N THR A 23 -9.74 16.80 10.92
CA THR A 23 -9.58 15.81 9.84
C THR A 23 -8.48 16.16 8.83
N ILE A 24 -7.85 17.34 8.99
CA ILE A 24 -6.85 17.85 8.03
C ILE A 24 -5.70 16.84 7.86
N LEU A 25 -5.14 16.37 8.97
CA LEU A 25 -4.00 15.45 8.92
C LEU A 25 -4.39 14.08 8.33
N LEU A 26 -5.59 13.58 8.66
CA LEU A 26 -6.15 12.35 8.11
C LEU A 26 -6.33 12.43 6.59
N SER A 27 -6.89 13.55 6.08
CA SER A 27 -7.08 13.77 4.65
C SER A 27 -5.76 13.83 3.88
N LEU A 28 -4.73 14.46 4.46
CA LEU A 28 -3.39 14.51 3.89
C LEU A 28 -2.75 13.11 3.86
N GLY A 29 -2.89 12.34 4.95
CA GLY A 29 -2.43 10.95 5.01
C GLY A 29 -3.09 10.08 3.95
N LEU A 30 -4.40 10.17 3.78
CA LEU A 30 -5.15 9.44 2.75
C LEU A 30 -4.72 9.85 1.33
N LEU A 31 -4.60 11.14 1.05
CA LEU A 31 -4.18 11.64 -0.26
C LEU A 31 -2.78 11.13 -0.62
N THR A 32 -1.81 11.26 0.29
CA THR A 32 -0.42 10.81 0.06
C THR A 32 -0.32 9.29 -0.04
N ASN A 33 -1.18 8.55 0.66
CA ASN A 33 -1.25 7.09 0.55
C ASN A 33 -1.74 6.65 -0.84
N ILE A 34 -2.85 7.24 -1.33
CA ILE A 34 -3.41 6.95 -2.66
C ILE A 34 -2.39 7.29 -3.75
N LEU A 35 -1.74 8.45 -3.65
CA LEU A 35 -0.69 8.83 -4.59
C LEU A 35 0.46 7.81 -4.59
N THR A 36 0.93 7.40 -3.41
CA THR A 36 2.02 6.41 -3.32
C THR A 36 1.62 5.09 -3.96
N MET A 37 0.42 4.56 -3.67
CA MET A 37 -0.07 3.32 -4.27
C MET A 37 -0.19 3.43 -5.80
N TYR A 38 -0.73 4.54 -6.30
CA TYR A 38 -0.86 4.78 -7.74
C TYR A 38 0.50 4.82 -8.45
N GLN A 39 1.46 5.60 -7.92
CA GLN A 39 2.79 5.70 -8.52
C GLN A 39 3.55 4.38 -8.45
N TRP A 40 3.46 3.66 -7.33
CA TRP A 40 4.13 2.37 -7.17
C TRP A 40 3.58 1.33 -8.17
N TRP A 41 2.26 1.12 -8.23
CA TRP A 41 1.71 0.15 -9.16
C TRP A 41 1.92 0.53 -10.62
N ARG A 42 1.89 1.83 -10.95
CA ARG A 42 2.28 2.30 -12.28
C ARG A 42 3.70 1.86 -12.64
N ASP A 43 4.64 1.96 -11.71
CA ASP A 43 6.03 1.60 -11.96
C ASP A 43 6.21 0.08 -12.06
N ILE A 44 5.49 -0.73 -11.26
CA ILE A 44 5.43 -2.19 -11.42
C ILE A 44 4.91 -2.58 -12.82
N ILE A 45 3.86 -1.91 -13.31
CA ILE A 45 3.34 -2.16 -14.66
C ILE A 45 4.38 -1.82 -15.72
N ARG A 46 5.15 -0.73 -15.51
CA ARG A 46 6.22 -0.33 -16.44
C ARG A 46 7.37 -1.33 -16.48
N GLU A 47 7.82 -1.77 -15.31
CA GLU A 47 8.87 -2.78 -15.15
C GLU A 47 8.48 -4.09 -15.85
N GLY A 48 7.24 -4.52 -15.68
CA GLY A 48 6.73 -5.74 -16.31
C GLY A 48 6.47 -5.62 -17.81
N THR A 49 5.69 -4.63 -18.22
CA THR A 49 5.11 -4.55 -19.58
C THR A 49 6.05 -3.88 -20.57
N TYR A 50 6.71 -2.80 -20.15
CA TYR A 50 7.50 -1.96 -21.07
C TYR A 50 9.01 -2.22 -20.99
N GLN A 51 9.51 -2.71 -19.84
CA GLN A 51 10.94 -2.99 -19.65
C GLN A 51 11.28 -4.49 -19.65
N GLY A 52 10.28 -5.36 -19.52
CA GLY A 52 10.46 -6.82 -19.61
C GLY A 52 11.15 -7.46 -18.39
N HIS A 53 11.18 -6.79 -17.23
CA HIS A 53 11.87 -7.29 -16.04
C HIS A 53 11.15 -8.45 -15.34
N HIS A 54 9.90 -8.74 -15.70
CA HIS A 54 9.12 -9.86 -15.15
C HIS A 54 9.47 -11.20 -15.81
N THR A 55 10.70 -11.66 -15.60
CA THR A 55 11.15 -13.01 -16.01
C THR A 55 10.29 -14.12 -15.37
N PRO A 56 10.29 -15.36 -15.88
CA PRO A 56 9.48 -16.45 -15.32
C PRO A 56 9.71 -16.69 -13.82
N ILE A 57 10.94 -16.51 -13.33
CA ILE A 57 11.28 -16.63 -11.91
C ILE A 57 10.63 -15.52 -11.09
N VAL A 58 10.70 -14.27 -11.58
CA VAL A 58 10.05 -13.10 -10.92
C VAL A 58 8.54 -13.30 -10.87
N GLN A 59 7.92 -13.74 -11.97
CA GLN A 59 6.48 -14.01 -12.00
C GLN A 59 6.08 -15.12 -11.02
N LYS A 60 6.89 -16.17 -10.89
CA LYS A 60 6.67 -17.23 -9.87
C LYS A 60 6.73 -16.65 -8.45
N GLY A 61 7.67 -15.75 -8.18
CA GLY A 61 7.76 -15.00 -6.92
C GLY A 61 6.51 -14.17 -6.63
N LEU A 62 6.02 -13.40 -7.61
CA LEU A 62 4.79 -12.61 -7.47
C LEU A 62 3.55 -13.48 -7.16
N ARG A 63 3.45 -14.66 -7.78
CA ARG A 63 2.36 -15.63 -7.49
C ARG A 63 2.41 -16.12 -6.04
N TYR A 64 3.59 -16.50 -5.54
CA TYR A 64 3.73 -16.89 -4.13
C TYR A 64 3.44 -15.72 -3.19
N GLY A 65 3.88 -14.51 -3.52
CA GLY A 65 3.57 -13.30 -2.76
C GLY A 65 2.05 -13.07 -2.62
N MET A 66 1.30 -13.21 -3.71
CA MET A 66 -0.16 -13.06 -3.68
C MET A 66 -0.85 -14.17 -2.87
N ILE A 67 -0.38 -15.42 -2.99
CA ILE A 67 -0.91 -16.53 -2.17
C ILE A 67 -0.70 -16.23 -0.69
N LEU A 68 0.50 -15.82 -0.28
CA LEU A 68 0.80 -15.50 1.12
C LEU A 68 -0.01 -14.30 1.63
N PHE A 69 -0.21 -13.27 0.81
CA PHE A 69 -1.07 -12.13 1.15
C PHE A 69 -2.53 -12.57 1.39
N ILE A 70 -3.09 -13.42 0.53
CA ILE A 70 -4.44 -13.97 0.73
C ILE A 70 -4.50 -14.81 2.01
N VAL A 71 -3.47 -15.62 2.27
CA VAL A 71 -3.40 -16.41 3.51
C VAL A 71 -3.40 -15.51 4.74
N SER A 72 -2.68 -14.37 4.73
CA SER A 72 -2.76 -13.43 5.86
C SER A 72 -4.14 -12.80 6.04
N GLU A 73 -4.87 -12.51 4.96
CA GLU A 73 -6.25 -12.00 5.05
C GLU A 73 -7.18 -13.06 5.65
N VAL A 74 -7.03 -14.35 5.30
CA VAL A 74 -7.79 -15.44 5.93
C VAL A 74 -7.57 -15.47 7.44
N PHE A 75 -6.33 -15.31 7.91
CA PHE A 75 -6.05 -15.22 9.36
C PHE A 75 -6.63 -13.96 10.00
N PHE A 76 -6.63 -12.82 9.29
CA PHE A 76 -7.26 -11.59 9.77
C PHE A 76 -8.77 -11.76 9.99
N PHE A 77 -9.47 -12.44 9.08
CA PHE A 77 -10.91 -12.72 9.21
C PHE A 77 -11.23 -13.90 10.16
N ALA A 78 -10.25 -14.73 10.51
CA ALA A 78 -10.43 -15.83 11.44
C ALA A 78 -10.43 -15.39 12.92
N GLY A 79 -9.81 -14.25 13.21
CA GLY A 79 -9.81 -13.60 14.52
C GLY A 79 -11.03 -12.71 14.72
#